data_AF-A0A956QCL8-F1
#
_entry.id   AF-A0A956QCL8-F1
#
_cell.length_a   1.000
_cell.length_b   1.000
_cell.length_c   1.000
_cell.angle_alpha   90.00
_cell.angle_beta   90.00
_cell.angle_gamma   90.00
#
_symmetry.space_group_name_H-M   'P 1'
#
loop_
_entity.id
_entity.type
_entity.pdbx_description
1 polymer ?
#
loop_
_entity_poly.entity_id
_entity_poly.type
_entity_poly.pdbx_seq_one_letter_code
_entity_poly.pdbx_strand_id
1 'polypeptide(L)'
;MLEGLERMVGAEVREVAKLAGLPESTPEDAVIHQALAWLAYVVGQNDFRHESIERGVLEWLATRWGIEFKDSTYNDDIERDLRLEMSRRAVVSLSPVWRTACALLAAERSRVSEEKMDMLMRAASLAIPSVSVVAEKRREWEELMVVWGDIDPRPELEGDCQTLAARPELAAHALDLGLVVAMVDGRLSPSEENLARDLGTSMGVGEDMVRARAAELNQIFWSHQNRRAAETPNAKNLPLKAAWDTLESSGCLAALVSAVGKDLGQAEGGGDAGSVVHLLHYSIVKQHLRLVEASERAEAELERLKAERTRAEKPKVDTPAPPPPPPDTAATAFKPLVELDMVKNKPGERRSIKLD
;
A
#
# COMPACT_ATOMS: atom_id res chain seq x y z
N MET A 1 -5.95 20.68 1.93
CA MET A 1 -4.94 20.24 2.93
C MET A 1 -5.55 19.87 4.29
N LEU A 2 -6.45 20.71 4.83
CA LEU A 2 -7.04 20.49 6.16
C LEU A 2 -8.20 19.48 6.15
N GLU A 3 -8.83 19.23 5.00
CA GLU A 3 -9.77 18.11 4.83
C GLU A 3 -9.20 16.75 5.25
N GLY A 4 -7.88 16.55 5.09
CA GLY A 4 -7.20 15.33 5.51
C GLY A 4 -7.30 15.10 7.02
N LEU A 5 -7.23 16.19 7.79
CA LEU A 5 -7.30 16.26 9.25
C LEU A 5 -8.71 15.93 9.75
N GLU A 6 -9.73 16.54 9.14
CA GLU A 6 -11.14 16.31 9.49
C GLU A 6 -11.60 14.86 9.28
N ARG A 7 -10.94 14.14 8.37
CA ARG A 7 -11.25 12.75 8.04
C ARG A 7 -10.46 11.74 8.88
N MET A 8 -9.59 12.19 9.80
CA MET A 8 -8.79 11.32 10.65
C MET A 8 -9.63 10.64 11.73
N VAL A 9 -9.31 9.37 12.01
CA VAL A 9 -10.02 8.57 13.03
C VAL A 9 -9.07 7.73 13.89
N GLY A 10 -9.48 7.43 15.12
CA GLY A 10 -8.80 6.49 16.02
C GLY A 10 -7.32 6.83 16.25
N ALA A 11 -6.42 5.95 15.81
CA ALA A 11 -4.97 6.13 15.99
C ALA A 11 -4.44 7.41 15.31
N GLU A 12 -5.07 7.86 14.22
CA GLU A 12 -4.66 9.07 13.51
C GLU A 12 -4.93 10.32 14.36
N VAL A 13 -6.09 10.36 15.03
CA VAL A 13 -6.47 11.45 15.94
C VAL A 13 -5.52 11.53 17.14
N ARG A 14 -5.05 10.39 17.65
CA ARG A 14 -4.04 10.38 18.72
C ARG A 14 -2.71 10.99 18.28
N GLU A 15 -2.26 10.75 17.06
CA GLU A 15 -1.05 11.40 16.54
C GLU A 15 -1.27 12.91 16.37
N VAL A 16 -2.44 13.35 15.90
CA VAL A 16 -2.81 14.77 15.85
C VAL A 16 -2.74 15.40 17.24
N ALA A 17 -3.31 14.75 18.25
CA ALA A 17 -3.29 15.24 19.63
C ALA A 17 -1.85 15.45 20.11
N LYS A 18 -0.98 14.47 19.89
CA LYS A 18 0.44 14.55 20.24
C LYS A 18 1.16 15.69 19.52
N LEU A 19 0.93 15.86 18.21
CA LEU A 19 1.56 16.93 17.42
C LEU A 19 1.10 18.32 17.85
N ALA A 20 -0.18 18.47 18.18
CA ALA A 20 -0.75 19.70 18.71
C ALA A 20 -0.47 19.92 20.22
N GLY A 21 0.27 19.02 20.88
CA GLY A 21 0.59 19.13 22.31
C GLY A 21 -0.60 18.93 23.24
N LEU A 22 -1.65 18.26 22.78
CA LEU A 22 -2.86 17.98 23.55
C LEU A 22 -2.66 16.76 24.47
N PRO A 23 -3.29 16.74 25.66
CA PRO A 23 -3.25 15.57 26.55
C PRO A 23 -3.82 14.32 25.87
N GLU A 24 -3.26 13.14 26.13
CA GLU A 24 -3.79 11.85 25.64
C GLU A 24 -5.22 11.57 26.13
N SER A 25 -5.65 12.20 27.22
CA SER A 25 -7.01 12.12 27.76
C SER A 25 -8.02 12.98 26.99
N THR A 26 -7.60 13.74 25.98
CA THR A 26 -8.49 14.60 25.19
C THR A 26 -9.48 13.73 24.40
N PRO A 27 -10.79 13.99 24.49
CA PRO A 27 -11.79 13.27 23.71
C PRO A 27 -11.51 13.35 22.20
N GLU A 28 -11.60 12.22 21.49
CA GLU A 28 -11.28 12.16 20.04
C GLU A 28 -12.09 13.16 19.21
N ASP A 29 -13.34 13.39 19.57
CA ASP A 29 -14.25 14.37 18.95
C ASP A 29 -13.81 15.83 19.18
N ALA A 30 -13.05 16.10 20.25
CA ALA A 30 -12.55 17.43 20.59
C ALA A 30 -11.15 17.70 20.02
N VAL A 31 -10.37 16.67 19.70
CA VAL A 31 -8.97 16.81 19.24
C VAL A 31 -8.88 17.61 17.95
N ILE A 32 -9.71 17.31 16.94
CA ILE A 32 -9.64 17.99 15.64
C ILE A 32 -9.96 19.48 15.79
N HIS A 33 -11.00 19.82 16.56
CA HIS A 33 -11.35 21.21 16.83
C HIS A 33 -10.24 21.96 17.57
N GLN A 34 -9.61 21.34 18.56
CA GLN A 34 -8.50 21.93 19.30
C GLN A 34 -7.24 22.08 18.43
N ALA A 35 -6.95 21.11 17.56
CA ALA A 35 -5.85 21.18 16.61
C ALA A 35 -6.06 22.31 15.58
N LEU A 36 -7.28 22.48 15.06
CA LEU A 36 -7.62 23.59 14.16
C LEU A 36 -7.49 24.95 14.85
N ALA A 37 -7.94 25.06 16.12
CA ALA A 37 -7.78 26.28 16.90
C ALA A 37 -6.30 26.60 17.17
N TRP A 38 -5.49 25.59 17.46
CA TRP A 38 -4.04 25.73 17.59
C TRP A 38 -3.38 26.15 16.28
N LEU A 39 -3.75 25.56 15.14
CA LEU A 39 -3.27 25.99 13.82
C LEU A 39 -3.59 27.47 13.57
N ALA A 40 -4.84 27.88 13.80
CA ALA A 40 -5.26 29.27 13.67
C ALA A 40 -4.40 30.22 14.51
N TYR A 41 -4.12 29.83 15.77
CA TYR A 41 -3.24 30.58 16.65
C TYR A 41 -1.81 30.69 16.09
N VAL A 42 -1.20 29.59 15.66
CA VAL A 42 0.19 29.57 15.16
C VAL A 42 0.35 30.44 13.90
N VAL A 43 -0.66 30.45 13.04
CA VAL A 43 -0.64 31.23 11.79
C VAL A 43 -1.20 32.65 11.94
N GLY A 44 -1.52 33.07 13.16
CA GLY A 44 -2.00 34.42 13.48
C GLY A 44 -3.39 34.74 12.92
N GLN A 45 -4.22 33.73 12.67
CA GLN A 45 -5.59 33.89 12.18
C GLN A 45 -6.56 34.15 13.34
N ASN A 46 -7.33 35.23 13.23
CA ASN A 46 -8.40 35.58 14.17
C ASN A 46 -9.77 35.01 13.79
N ASP A 47 -9.87 34.48 12.57
CA ASP A 47 -11.07 33.84 12.03
C ASP A 47 -10.92 32.32 12.11
N PHE A 48 -11.89 31.67 12.76
CA PHE A 48 -11.91 30.22 12.95
C PHE A 48 -12.68 29.47 11.86
N ARG A 49 -13.09 30.14 10.78
CA ARG A 49 -13.62 29.47 9.58
C ARG A 49 -12.52 28.63 8.93
N HIS A 50 -12.89 27.45 8.49
CA HIS A 50 -11.97 26.46 7.93
C HIS A 50 -11.16 27.04 6.76
N GLU A 51 -11.82 27.73 5.83
CA GLU A 51 -11.16 28.30 4.64
C GLU A 51 -10.12 29.38 5.01
N SER A 52 -10.39 30.16 6.06
CA SER A 52 -9.48 31.19 6.56
C SER A 52 -8.25 30.57 7.24
N ILE A 53 -8.46 29.52 8.04
CA ILE A 53 -7.35 28.76 8.65
C ILE A 53 -6.51 28.11 7.57
N GLU A 54 -7.14 27.42 6.60
CA GLU A 54 -6.44 26.76 5.51
C GLU A 54 -5.59 27.75 4.71
N ARG A 55 -6.18 28.89 4.31
CA ARG A 55 -5.45 29.96 3.63
C ARG A 55 -4.26 30.43 4.46
N GLY A 56 -4.49 30.77 5.72
CA GLY A 56 -3.44 31.29 6.60
C GLY A 56 -2.28 30.30 6.77
N VAL A 57 -2.59 29.01 6.88
CA VAL A 57 -1.58 27.94 6.96
C VAL A 57 -0.80 27.79 5.66
N LEU A 58 -1.48 27.78 4.51
CA LEU A 58 -0.84 27.70 3.20
C LEU A 58 0.13 28.88 2.97
N GLU A 59 -0.33 30.10 3.22
CA GLU A 59 0.48 31.32 3.05
C GLU A 59 1.65 31.37 4.03
N TRP A 60 1.42 31.00 5.29
CA TRP A 60 2.45 30.94 6.33
C TRP A 60 3.57 29.96 5.94
N LEU A 61 3.21 28.77 5.47
CA LEU A 61 4.19 27.76 5.08
C LEU A 61 4.90 28.12 3.77
N ALA A 62 4.16 28.62 2.78
CA ALA A 62 4.71 29.06 1.51
C ALA A 62 5.75 30.16 1.71
N THR A 63 5.48 31.13 2.58
CA THR A 63 6.42 32.20 2.94
C THR A 63 7.71 31.64 3.55
N ARG A 64 7.61 30.67 4.47
CA ARG A 64 8.76 30.04 5.12
C ARG A 64 9.63 29.25 4.14
N TRP A 65 9.01 28.62 3.15
CA TRP A 65 9.72 27.86 2.12
C TRP A 65 10.11 28.67 0.89
N GLY A 66 9.84 29.99 0.90
CA GLY A 66 10.16 30.86 -0.22
C GLY A 66 9.38 30.54 -1.49
N ILE A 67 8.17 29.97 -1.35
CA ILE A 67 7.26 29.75 -2.47
C ILE A 67 6.52 31.06 -2.74
N GLU A 68 6.69 31.59 -3.94
CA GLU A 68 6.04 32.83 -4.36
C GLU A 68 4.55 32.62 -4.62
N PHE A 69 3.72 33.48 -4.02
CA PHE A 69 2.30 33.56 -4.33
C PHE A 69 1.84 35.02 -4.27
N LYS A 70 0.72 35.31 -4.93
CA LYS A 70 -0.01 36.58 -4.88
C LYS A 70 -1.32 36.40 -4.11
N ASP A 71 -1.90 37.48 -3.61
CA ASP A 71 -3.23 37.46 -2.96
C ASP A 71 -4.32 36.84 -3.85
N SER A 72 -4.18 36.97 -5.17
CA SER A 72 -5.11 36.39 -6.16
C SER A 72 -4.87 34.91 -6.47
N THR A 73 -3.85 34.28 -5.89
CA THR A 73 -3.51 32.88 -6.13
C THR A 73 -4.53 32.00 -5.43
N TYR A 74 -5.05 30.96 -6.08
CA TYR A 74 -6.01 30.06 -5.45
C TYR A 74 -5.32 29.15 -4.42
N ASN A 75 -6.06 28.70 -3.39
CA ASN A 75 -5.53 27.80 -2.36
C ASN A 75 -4.95 26.52 -2.98
N ASP A 76 -5.63 25.97 -3.98
CA ASP A 76 -5.20 24.75 -4.68
C ASP A 76 -3.82 24.90 -5.35
N ASP A 77 -3.51 26.08 -5.88
CA ASP A 77 -2.21 26.33 -6.51
C ASP A 77 -1.10 26.41 -5.46
N ILE A 78 -1.33 27.11 -4.34
CA ILE A 78 -0.37 27.18 -3.23
C ILE A 78 -0.17 25.79 -2.62
N GLU A 79 -1.26 25.04 -2.40
CA GLU A 79 -1.21 23.68 -1.87
C GLU A 79 -0.45 22.74 -2.81
N ARG A 80 -0.68 22.81 -4.13
CA ARG A 80 0.06 22.02 -5.11
C ARG A 80 1.57 22.28 -5.01
N ASP A 81 1.98 23.54 -4.96
CA ASP A 81 3.40 23.91 -4.94
C ASP A 81 4.05 23.50 -3.61
N LEU A 82 3.34 23.65 -2.49
CA LEU A 82 3.76 23.14 -1.18
C LEU A 82 3.91 21.61 -1.16
N ARG A 83 2.95 20.87 -1.73
CA ARG A 83 3.02 19.41 -1.84
C ARG A 83 4.23 18.96 -2.66
N LEU A 84 4.55 19.67 -3.74
CA LEU A 84 5.74 19.40 -4.55
C LEU A 84 7.02 19.63 -3.76
N GLU A 85 7.11 20.74 -3.02
CA GLU A 85 8.28 21.04 -2.18
C GLU A 85 8.44 20.04 -1.02
N MET A 86 7.35 19.69 -0.33
CA MET A 86 7.34 18.60 0.67
C MET A 86 7.88 17.31 0.08
N SER A 87 7.41 16.96 -1.12
CA SER A 87 7.80 15.72 -1.80
C SER A 87 9.29 15.70 -2.14
N ARG A 88 9.85 16.82 -2.63
CA ARG A 88 11.28 16.93 -2.91
C ARG A 88 12.11 16.77 -1.64
N ARG A 89 11.73 17.43 -0.56
CA ARG A 89 12.41 17.32 0.74
C ARG A 89 12.30 15.92 1.33
N ALA A 90 11.13 15.29 1.23
CA ALA A 90 10.90 13.91 1.67
C ALA A 90 11.78 12.90 0.92
N VAL A 91 11.92 13.07 -0.40
CA VAL A 91 12.83 12.25 -1.22
C VAL A 91 14.26 12.38 -0.74
N VAL A 92 14.75 13.59 -0.48
CA VAL A 92 16.13 13.79 0.01
C VAL A 92 16.31 13.15 1.38
N SER A 93 15.38 13.38 2.30
CA SER A 93 15.38 12.83 3.66
C SER A 93 15.43 11.29 3.67
N LEU A 94 14.63 10.65 2.83
CA LEU A 94 14.52 9.19 2.78
C LEU A 94 15.40 8.52 1.71
N SER A 95 16.19 9.28 0.94
CA SER A 95 17.05 8.72 -0.11
C SER A 95 17.92 7.55 0.38
N PRO A 96 18.58 7.63 1.56
CA PRO A 96 19.36 6.51 2.09
C PRO A 96 18.53 5.24 2.32
N VAL A 97 17.28 5.40 2.77
CA VAL A 97 16.34 4.28 3.01
C VAL A 97 16.00 3.59 1.70
N TRP A 98 15.59 4.35 0.68
CA TRP A 98 15.18 3.80 -0.61
C TRP A 98 16.36 3.16 -1.34
N ARG A 99 17.53 3.81 -1.34
CA ARG A 99 18.75 3.29 -1.96
C ARG A 99 19.22 1.98 -1.30
N THR A 100 19.14 1.89 0.03
CA THR A 100 19.41 0.64 0.76
C THR A 100 18.45 -0.48 0.33
N ALA A 101 17.15 -0.19 0.22
CA ALA A 101 16.18 -1.17 -0.27
C ALA A 101 16.47 -1.57 -1.72
N CYS A 102 16.78 -0.62 -2.61
CA CYS A 102 17.16 -0.90 -3.99
C CYS A 102 18.37 -1.82 -4.10
N ALA A 103 19.41 -1.61 -3.29
CA ALA A 103 20.59 -2.46 -3.29
C ALA A 103 20.28 -3.89 -2.84
N LEU A 104 19.41 -4.06 -1.83
CA LEU A 104 18.95 -5.39 -1.44
C LEU A 104 18.19 -6.08 -2.56
N LEU A 105 17.30 -5.38 -3.25
CA LEU A 105 16.55 -5.94 -4.38
C LEU A 105 17.46 -6.28 -5.57
N ALA A 106 18.53 -5.50 -5.78
CA ALA A 106 19.50 -5.71 -6.85
C ALA A 106 20.45 -6.89 -6.57
N ALA A 107 20.59 -7.34 -5.32
CA ALA A 107 21.51 -8.40 -4.93
C ALA A 107 21.31 -9.73 -5.69
N GLU A 108 20.09 -10.01 -6.16
CA GLU A 108 19.82 -11.06 -7.15
C GLU A 108 19.10 -10.51 -8.37
N ARG A 109 19.86 -10.11 -9.41
CA ARG A 109 19.34 -9.55 -10.67
C ARG A 109 18.17 -10.33 -11.28
N SER A 110 18.20 -11.67 -11.24
CA SER A 110 17.14 -12.52 -11.79
C SER A 110 15.80 -12.43 -11.04
N ARG A 111 15.77 -11.76 -9.89
CA ARG A 111 14.61 -11.61 -9.01
C ARG A 111 14.11 -10.18 -8.89
N VAL A 112 14.68 -9.24 -9.65
CA VAL A 112 14.09 -7.91 -9.77
C VAL A 112 12.85 -8.06 -10.66
N SER A 113 11.68 -7.82 -10.08
CA SER A 113 10.38 -7.93 -10.75
C SER A 113 9.66 -6.59 -10.72
N GLU A 114 8.73 -6.40 -11.67
CA GLU A 114 7.88 -5.21 -11.71
C GLU A 114 7.05 -5.09 -10.42
N GLU A 115 6.62 -6.22 -9.87
CA GLU A 115 5.81 -6.26 -8.64
C GLU A 115 6.57 -5.76 -7.40
N LYS A 116 7.87 -6.06 -7.29
CA LYS A 116 8.73 -5.53 -6.21
C LYS A 116 8.93 -4.03 -6.37
N MET A 117 9.11 -3.57 -7.60
CA MET A 117 9.24 -2.16 -7.91
C MET A 117 7.96 -1.40 -7.56
N ASP A 118 6.80 -1.90 -7.99
CA ASP A 118 5.50 -1.31 -7.69
C ASP A 118 5.24 -1.27 -6.18
N MET A 119 5.66 -2.31 -5.44
CA MET A 119 5.57 -2.32 -3.99
C MET A 119 6.45 -1.25 -3.34
N LEU A 120 7.69 -1.06 -3.82
CA LEU A 120 8.57 0.02 -3.36
C LEU A 120 7.96 1.39 -3.68
N MET A 121 7.38 1.57 -4.86
CA MET A 121 6.70 2.81 -5.24
C MET A 121 5.47 3.10 -4.39
N ARG A 122 4.70 2.06 -4.04
CA ARG A 122 3.57 2.16 -3.13
C ARG A 122 4.04 2.56 -1.73
N ALA A 123 5.13 1.98 -1.25
CA ALA A 123 5.73 2.36 0.03
C ALA A 123 6.23 3.82 0.02
N ALA A 124 6.87 4.25 -1.07
CA ALA A 124 7.32 5.62 -1.25
C ALA A 124 6.15 6.64 -1.26
N SER A 125 5.04 6.29 -1.91
CA SER A 125 3.83 7.13 -1.97
C SER A 125 3.18 7.38 -0.60
N LEU A 126 3.49 6.55 0.40
CA LEU A 126 3.06 6.80 1.77
C LEU A 126 3.80 7.97 2.41
N ALA A 127 5.04 8.25 2.01
CA ALA A 127 5.85 9.30 2.63
C ALA A 127 6.03 10.54 1.73
N ILE A 128 5.90 10.37 0.41
CA ILE A 128 6.13 11.39 -0.61
C ILE A 128 4.78 11.80 -1.23
N PRO A 129 4.20 12.95 -0.86
CA PRO A 129 2.85 13.34 -1.28
C PRO A 129 2.76 13.90 -2.71
N SER A 130 3.45 13.29 -3.68
CA SER A 130 3.36 13.66 -5.09
C SER A 130 3.63 12.46 -6.01
N VAL A 131 2.62 12.10 -6.78
CA VAL A 131 2.70 11.02 -7.78
C VAL A 131 3.78 11.31 -8.82
N SER A 132 3.95 12.56 -9.25
CA SER A 132 4.94 12.90 -10.28
C SER A 132 6.37 12.75 -9.77
N VAL A 133 6.64 13.15 -8.52
CA VAL A 133 7.96 13.02 -7.90
C VAL A 133 8.29 11.55 -7.65
N VAL A 134 7.31 10.78 -7.19
CA VAL A 134 7.42 9.33 -7.03
C VAL A 134 7.72 8.67 -8.38
N ALA A 135 6.99 9.02 -9.46
CA ALA A 135 7.22 8.48 -10.80
C ALA A 135 8.60 8.86 -11.39
N GLU A 136 9.12 10.05 -11.08
CA GLU A 136 10.48 10.45 -11.45
C GLU A 136 11.52 9.55 -10.77
N LYS A 137 11.35 9.31 -9.46
CA LYS A 137 12.24 8.46 -8.67
C LYS A 137 12.20 6.99 -9.06
N ARG A 138 11.07 6.49 -9.56
CA ARG A 138 10.96 5.13 -10.10
C ARG A 138 12.08 4.84 -11.11
N ARG A 139 12.29 5.73 -12.07
CA ARG A 139 13.27 5.52 -13.16
C ARG A 139 14.69 5.46 -12.61
N GLU A 140 15.03 6.38 -11.72
CA GLU A 140 16.35 6.40 -11.05
C GLU A 140 16.59 5.10 -10.28
N TRP A 141 15.60 4.63 -9.51
CA TRP A 141 15.71 3.39 -8.74
C TRP A 141 15.82 2.16 -9.62
N GLU A 142 15.07 2.09 -10.73
CA GLU A 142 15.20 1.04 -11.73
C GLU A 142 16.60 1.02 -12.35
N GLU A 143 17.15 2.19 -12.71
CA GLU A 143 18.52 2.32 -13.22
C GLU A 143 19.56 1.85 -12.20
N LEU A 144 19.43 2.25 -10.93
CA LEU A 144 20.31 1.79 -9.84
C LEU A 144 20.25 0.27 -9.67
N MET A 145 19.05 -0.32 -9.67
CA MET A 145 18.91 -1.78 -9.53
C MET A 145 19.52 -2.53 -10.71
N VAL A 146 19.44 -1.99 -11.93
CA VAL A 146 20.11 -2.57 -13.10
C VAL A 146 21.62 -2.51 -12.95
N VAL A 147 22.16 -1.36 -12.55
CA VAL A 147 23.61 -1.17 -12.38
C VAL A 147 24.14 -2.06 -11.25
N TRP A 148 23.54 -2.00 -10.07
CA TRP A 148 23.94 -2.78 -8.89
C TRP A 148 23.65 -4.28 -9.00
N GLY A 149 22.87 -4.70 -10.00
CA GLY A 149 22.76 -6.12 -10.36
C GLY A 149 24.07 -6.68 -10.94
N ASP A 150 24.96 -5.82 -11.44
CA ASP A 150 26.23 -6.20 -12.07
C ASP A 150 27.47 -5.69 -11.30
N ILE A 151 27.31 -4.71 -10.40
CA ILE A 151 28.39 -4.14 -9.59
C ILE A 151 28.04 -4.12 -8.10
N ASP A 152 29.05 -4.16 -7.24
CA ASP A 152 28.86 -4.05 -5.80
C ASP A 152 28.32 -2.65 -5.42
N PRO A 153 27.13 -2.54 -4.78
CA PRO A 153 26.55 -1.24 -4.39
C PRO A 153 27.23 -0.59 -3.18
N ARG A 154 27.99 -1.36 -2.37
CA ARG A 154 28.53 -0.90 -1.08
C ARG A 154 29.36 0.39 -1.16
N PRO A 155 30.26 0.59 -2.14
CA PRO A 155 31.04 1.82 -2.25
C PRO A 155 30.18 3.08 -2.46
N GLU A 156 29.09 2.97 -3.22
CA GLU A 156 28.18 4.10 -3.45
C GLU A 156 27.24 4.36 -2.26
N LEU A 157 26.97 3.34 -1.46
CA LEU A 157 26.12 3.42 -0.28
C LEU A 157 26.87 3.88 0.98
N GLU A 158 28.18 4.09 0.95
CA GLU A 158 28.94 4.44 2.16
C GLU A 158 28.38 5.69 2.85
N GLY A 159 28.07 6.74 2.08
CA GLY A 159 27.45 7.98 2.60
C GLY A 159 26.02 7.77 3.12
N ASP A 160 25.25 6.89 2.47
CA ASP A 160 23.90 6.52 2.90
C ASP A 160 23.95 5.75 4.23
N CYS A 161 24.88 4.80 4.38
CA CYS A 161 25.09 4.06 5.61
C CYS A 161 25.54 4.96 6.76
N GLN A 162 26.43 5.93 6.51
CA GLN A 162 26.82 6.91 7.53
C GLN A 162 25.63 7.78 7.97
N THR A 163 24.79 8.20 7.02
CA THR A 163 23.58 8.97 7.31
C THR A 163 22.60 8.16 8.16
N LEU A 164 22.40 6.88 7.83
CA LEU A 164 21.53 5.97 8.58
C LEU A 164 22.12 5.57 9.94
N ALA A 165 23.44 5.47 10.08
CA ALA A 165 24.10 5.24 11.37
C ALA A 165 23.89 6.41 12.35
N ALA A 166 23.78 7.64 11.85
CA ALA A 166 23.40 8.81 12.65
C ALA A 166 21.90 8.85 12.98
N ARG A 167 21.09 7.97 12.37
CA ARG A 167 19.62 7.90 12.47
C ARG A 167 19.18 6.45 12.71
N PRO A 168 19.52 5.86 13.87
CA PRO A 168 19.32 4.43 14.12
C PRO A 168 17.86 3.99 13.99
N GLU A 169 16.90 4.89 14.23
CA GLU A 169 15.48 4.65 14.00
C GLU A 169 15.18 4.37 12.52
N LEU A 170 15.87 5.03 11.58
CA LEU A 170 15.68 4.80 10.15
C LEU A 170 16.50 3.62 9.62
N ALA A 171 17.66 3.33 10.21
CA ALA A 171 18.50 2.21 9.80
C ALA A 171 17.74 0.87 9.84
N ALA A 172 16.99 0.63 10.92
CA ALA A 172 16.17 -0.57 11.07
C ALA A 172 15.06 -0.62 10.01
N HIS A 173 14.38 0.50 9.76
CA HIS A 173 13.29 0.56 8.78
C HIS A 173 13.76 0.47 7.32
N ALA A 174 14.98 0.93 7.02
CA ALA A 174 15.62 0.71 5.72
C ALA A 174 15.82 -0.78 5.43
N LEU A 175 16.29 -1.53 6.44
CA LEU A 175 16.42 -2.98 6.35
C LEU A 175 15.05 -3.66 6.25
N ASP A 176 14.10 -3.30 7.10
CA ASP A 176 12.74 -3.87 7.08
C ASP A 176 12.11 -3.73 5.70
N LEU A 177 12.19 -2.55 5.11
CA LEU A 177 11.68 -2.27 3.78
C LEU A 177 12.31 -3.18 2.72
N GLY A 178 13.65 -3.19 2.64
CA GLY A 178 14.35 -3.98 1.62
C GLY A 178 14.13 -5.48 1.79
N LEU A 179 14.20 -5.99 3.03
CA LEU A 179 14.00 -7.41 3.33
C LEU A 179 12.58 -7.88 3.01
N VAL A 180 11.55 -7.10 3.39
CA VAL A 180 10.16 -7.50 3.13
C VAL A 180 9.82 -7.44 1.65
N VAL A 181 10.31 -6.43 0.92
CA VAL A 181 10.10 -6.37 -0.53
C VAL A 181 10.86 -7.49 -1.25
N ALA A 182 12.08 -7.83 -0.82
CA ALA A 182 12.82 -8.97 -1.35
C ALA A 182 12.07 -10.31 -1.15
N MET A 183 11.37 -10.47 -0.02
CA MET A 183 10.56 -11.66 0.30
C MET A 183 9.29 -11.84 -0.54
N VAL A 184 8.92 -10.90 -1.41
CA VAL A 184 7.72 -11.04 -2.27
C VAL A 184 7.74 -12.33 -3.10
N ASP A 185 8.92 -12.82 -3.47
CA ASP A 185 9.08 -14.09 -4.22
C ASP A 185 9.02 -15.34 -3.32
N GLY A 186 8.71 -15.16 -2.03
CA GLY A 186 8.52 -16.20 -1.03
C GLY A 186 9.78 -16.58 -0.25
N ARG A 187 10.97 -16.07 -0.57
CA ARG A 187 12.18 -16.32 0.23
C ARG A 187 13.28 -15.30 -0.03
N LEU A 188 14.03 -14.98 1.03
CA LEU A 188 15.32 -14.32 0.89
C LEU A 188 16.35 -15.29 0.31
N SER A 189 17.21 -14.77 -0.54
CA SER A 189 18.39 -15.45 -1.05
C SER A 189 19.58 -15.27 -0.11
N PRO A 190 20.58 -16.16 -0.18
CA PRO A 190 21.83 -15.97 0.55
C PRO A 190 22.53 -14.65 0.21
N SER A 191 22.44 -14.18 -1.04
CA SER A 191 23.02 -12.90 -1.47
C SER A 191 22.35 -11.70 -0.80
N GLU A 192 21.01 -11.68 -0.76
CA GLU A 192 20.23 -10.66 -0.06
C GLU A 192 20.51 -10.67 1.45
N GLU A 193 20.58 -11.85 2.08
CA GLU A 193 20.91 -11.99 3.50
C GLU A 193 22.33 -11.53 3.83
N ASN A 194 23.31 -11.87 2.97
CA ASN A 194 24.69 -11.41 3.13
C ASN A 194 24.78 -9.89 3.02
N LEU A 195 24.19 -9.31 1.97
CA LEU A 195 24.22 -7.86 1.77
C LEU A 195 23.49 -7.12 2.89
N ALA A 196 22.34 -7.63 3.36
CA ALA A 196 21.62 -7.04 4.49
C ALA A 196 22.47 -7.00 5.77
N ARG A 197 23.26 -8.06 6.04
CA ARG A 197 24.17 -8.09 7.19
C ARG A 197 25.31 -7.08 7.06
N ASP A 198 25.90 -6.96 5.88
CA ASP A 198 26.98 -6.01 5.61
C ASP A 198 26.48 -4.56 5.74
N LEU A 199 25.35 -4.24 5.10
CA LEU A 199 24.72 -2.93 5.17
C LEU A 199 24.27 -2.62 6.60
N GLY A 200 23.60 -3.55 7.27
CA GLY A 200 23.16 -3.37 8.65
C GLY A 200 24.30 -3.16 9.65
N THR A 201 25.44 -3.82 9.43
CA THR A 201 26.66 -3.56 10.21
C THR A 201 27.20 -2.15 9.93
N SER A 202 27.25 -1.74 8.66
CA SER A 202 27.71 -0.41 8.25
C SER A 202 26.80 0.72 8.77
N MET A 203 25.52 0.43 8.97
CA MET A 203 24.53 1.33 9.57
C MET A 203 24.49 1.29 11.10
N GLY A 204 25.35 0.48 11.75
CA GLY A 204 25.43 0.39 13.21
C GLY A 204 24.34 -0.45 13.89
N VAL A 205 23.54 -1.23 13.13
CA VAL A 205 22.53 -2.15 13.68
C VAL A 205 23.19 -3.41 14.24
N GLY A 206 24.26 -3.88 13.60
CA GLY A 206 25.01 -5.08 14.00
C GLY A 206 24.41 -6.38 13.47
N GLU A 207 25.27 -7.35 13.21
CA GLU A 207 24.92 -8.57 12.47
C GLU A 207 23.84 -9.42 13.15
N ASP A 208 23.94 -9.62 14.47
CA ASP A 208 23.00 -10.44 15.23
C ASP A 208 21.58 -9.85 15.22
N MET A 209 21.48 -8.52 15.29
CA MET A 209 20.20 -7.81 15.23
C MET A 209 19.59 -7.90 13.83
N VAL A 210 20.40 -7.77 12.77
CA VAL A 210 19.92 -7.94 11.39
C VAL A 210 19.37 -9.35 11.18
N ARG A 211 20.08 -10.39 11.65
CA ARG A 211 19.61 -11.78 11.55
C ARG A 211 18.32 -12.01 12.34
N ALA A 212 18.25 -11.53 13.58
CA ALA A 212 17.06 -11.64 14.40
C ALA A 212 15.86 -10.94 13.73
N ARG A 213 16.07 -9.75 13.17
CA ARG A 213 15.04 -8.98 12.48
C ARG A 213 14.57 -9.65 11.20
N ALA A 214 15.48 -10.18 10.38
CA ALA A 214 15.12 -10.95 9.18
C ALA A 214 14.28 -12.20 9.53
N ALA A 215 14.63 -12.92 10.60
CA ALA A 215 13.86 -14.06 11.07
C ALA A 215 12.46 -13.66 11.56
N GLU A 216 12.35 -12.57 12.30
CA GLU A 216 11.07 -12.01 12.76
C GLU A 216 10.18 -11.60 11.58
N LEU A 217 10.70 -10.82 10.64
CA LEU A 217 9.95 -10.38 9.46
C LEU A 217 9.49 -11.57 8.59
N ASN A 218 10.35 -12.57 8.41
CA ASN A 218 9.98 -13.80 7.71
C ASN A 218 8.84 -14.54 8.42
N GLN A 219 8.88 -14.65 9.75
CA GLN A 219 7.79 -15.25 10.52
C GLN A 219 6.47 -14.48 10.36
N ILE A 220 6.51 -13.15 10.42
CA ILE A 220 5.33 -12.29 10.25
C ILE A 220 4.77 -12.45 8.83
N PHE A 221 5.63 -12.39 7.81
CA PHE A 221 5.26 -12.56 6.40
C PHE A 221 4.50 -13.86 6.15
N TRP A 222 5.06 -14.99 6.58
CA TRP A 222 4.42 -16.29 6.39
C TRP A 222 3.11 -16.42 7.18
N SER A 223 3.02 -15.80 8.36
CA SER A 223 1.76 -15.74 9.12
C SER A 223 0.66 -15.01 8.33
N HIS A 224 0.98 -13.85 7.75
CA HIS A 224 0.04 -13.11 6.90
C HIS A 224 -0.31 -13.87 5.62
N GLN A 225 0.67 -14.47 4.95
CA GLN A 225 0.44 -15.24 3.73
C GLN A 225 -0.48 -16.44 3.99
N ASN A 226 -0.23 -17.20 5.07
CA ASN A 226 -1.05 -18.35 5.45
C ASN A 226 -2.48 -17.93 5.80
N ARG A 227 -2.65 -16.83 6.56
CA ARG A 227 -3.96 -16.26 6.88
C ARG A 227 -4.73 -15.89 5.60
N ARG A 228 -4.09 -15.16 4.69
CA ARG A 228 -4.72 -14.74 3.42
C ARG A 228 -5.02 -15.91 2.49
N ALA A 229 -4.16 -16.92 2.46
CA ALA A 229 -4.40 -18.14 1.70
C ALA A 229 -5.62 -18.92 2.20
N ALA A 230 -5.90 -18.89 3.51
CA ALA A 230 -7.12 -19.48 4.09
C ALA A 230 -8.38 -18.68 3.72
N GLU A 231 -8.30 -17.35 3.64
CA GLU A 231 -9.42 -16.47 3.28
C GLU A 231 -9.73 -16.47 1.78
N THR A 232 -8.70 -16.45 0.93
CA THR A 232 -8.83 -16.43 -0.54
C THR A 232 -7.84 -17.39 -1.20
N PRO A 233 -8.17 -18.70 -1.19
CA PRO A 233 -7.37 -19.71 -1.87
C PRO A 233 -7.21 -19.38 -3.36
N ASN A 234 -5.99 -19.51 -3.90
CA ASN A 234 -5.62 -19.25 -5.30
C ASN A 234 -5.56 -17.77 -5.76
N ALA A 235 -5.59 -16.79 -4.85
CA ALA A 235 -5.30 -15.42 -5.24
C ALA A 235 -3.83 -15.28 -5.69
N LYS A 236 -3.60 -14.79 -6.91
CA LYS A 236 -2.25 -14.66 -7.49
C LYS A 236 -1.36 -13.67 -6.73
N ASN A 237 -1.96 -12.68 -6.07
CA ASN A 237 -1.25 -11.58 -5.41
C ASN A 237 -1.08 -11.81 -3.90
N LEU A 238 -1.19 -13.06 -3.41
CA LEU A 238 -1.05 -13.37 -1.98
C LEU A 238 0.29 -12.93 -1.39
N PRO A 239 1.46 -13.18 -2.04
CA PRO A 239 2.74 -12.75 -1.49
C PRO A 239 2.86 -11.24 -1.38
N LEU A 240 2.41 -10.49 -2.40
CA LEU A 240 2.41 -9.03 -2.38
C LEU A 240 1.57 -8.47 -1.23
N LYS A 241 0.36 -9.01 -1.04
CA LYS A 241 -0.51 -8.59 0.07
C LYS A 241 0.08 -8.96 1.44
N ALA A 242 0.74 -10.10 1.56
CA ALA A 242 1.42 -10.50 2.79
C ALA A 242 2.63 -9.62 3.10
N ALA A 243 3.42 -9.27 2.08
CA ALA A 243 4.54 -8.35 2.22
C ALA A 243 4.05 -6.96 2.67
N TRP A 244 2.96 -6.46 2.07
CA TRP A 244 2.33 -5.20 2.49
C TRP A 244 1.87 -5.23 3.95
N ASP A 245 1.12 -6.27 4.36
CA ASP A 245 0.69 -6.46 5.75
C ASP A 245 1.87 -6.52 6.73
N THR A 246 2.99 -7.09 6.29
CA THR A 246 4.22 -7.20 7.09
C THR A 246 4.86 -5.84 7.29
N LEU A 247 4.93 -5.01 6.24
CA LEU A 247 5.42 -3.63 6.34
C LEU A 247 4.54 -2.77 7.25
N GLU A 248 3.21 -2.95 7.21
CA GLU A 248 2.28 -2.28 8.11
C GLU A 248 2.46 -2.75 9.56
N SER A 249 2.48 -4.07 9.78
CA SER A 249 2.52 -4.67 11.13
C SER A 249 3.87 -4.46 11.82
N SER A 250 4.96 -4.37 11.05
CA SER A 250 6.30 -4.05 11.57
C SER A 250 6.44 -2.57 11.98
N GLY A 251 5.49 -1.72 11.63
CA GLY A 251 5.53 -0.28 11.87
C GLY A 251 6.46 0.50 10.93
N CYS A 252 7.12 -0.17 9.99
CA CYS A 252 8.08 0.43 9.05
C CYS A 252 7.45 1.61 8.30
N LEU A 253 6.28 1.41 7.69
CA LEU A 253 5.62 2.45 6.89
C LEU A 253 5.25 3.69 7.71
N ALA A 254 4.67 3.49 8.90
CA ALA A 254 4.31 4.58 9.79
C ALA A 254 5.53 5.36 10.28
N ALA A 255 6.64 4.66 10.53
CA ALA A 255 7.89 5.29 10.95
C ALA A 255 8.53 6.13 9.83
N LEU A 256 8.48 5.68 8.57
CA LEU A 256 8.98 6.48 7.43
C LEU A 256 8.19 7.78 7.27
N VAL A 257 6.86 7.73 7.39
CA VAL A 257 6.01 8.93 7.35
C VAL A 257 6.36 9.87 8.50
N SER A 258 6.47 9.34 9.71
CA SER A 258 6.81 10.15 10.90
C SER A 258 8.21 10.76 10.80
N ALA A 259 9.18 10.04 10.24
CA ALA A 259 10.54 10.55 10.06
C ALA A 259 10.58 11.73 9.09
N VAL A 260 9.87 11.66 7.97
CA VAL A 260 9.74 12.79 7.04
C VAL A 260 9.08 13.98 7.74
N GLY A 261 7.96 13.75 8.44
CA GLY A 261 7.28 14.81 9.18
C GLY A 261 8.20 15.50 10.20
N LYS A 262 9.01 14.74 10.93
CA LYS A 262 10.03 15.27 11.86
C LYS A 262 11.11 16.05 11.15
N ASP A 263 11.67 15.55 10.05
CA ASP A 263 12.74 16.23 9.31
C ASP A 263 12.25 17.55 8.71
N LEU A 264 11.06 17.53 8.12
CA LEU A 264 10.40 18.74 7.61
C LEU A 264 10.15 19.74 8.75
N GLY A 265 9.72 19.26 9.93
CA GLY A 265 9.50 20.13 11.08
C GLY A 265 10.79 20.68 11.72
N GLN A 266 11.87 19.89 11.75
CA GLN A 266 13.19 20.32 12.24
C GLN A 266 13.80 21.39 11.34
N ALA A 267 13.62 21.28 10.02
CA ALA A 267 14.05 22.30 9.06
C ALA A 267 13.43 23.70 9.36
N GLU A 268 12.27 23.73 10.02
CA GLU A 268 11.56 24.96 10.40
C GLU A 268 11.92 25.50 11.80
N GLY A 269 12.96 24.96 12.42
CA GLY A 269 13.45 25.38 13.74
C GLY A 269 12.78 24.63 14.91
N GLY A 270 11.96 23.61 14.64
CA GLY A 270 11.26 22.83 15.66
C GLY A 270 10.14 23.59 16.38
N GLY A 271 9.77 23.14 17.58
CA GLY A 271 8.68 23.72 18.37
C GLY A 271 7.33 23.69 17.63
N ASP A 272 6.50 24.70 17.87
CA ASP A 272 5.16 24.79 17.26
C ASP A 272 5.21 24.81 15.73
N ALA A 273 6.17 25.54 15.15
CA ALA A 273 6.34 25.62 13.69
C ALA A 273 6.65 24.23 13.09
N GLY A 274 7.54 23.48 13.75
CA GLY A 274 7.86 22.12 13.32
C GLY A 274 6.68 21.16 13.46
N SER A 275 5.91 21.27 14.54
CA SER A 275 4.69 20.49 14.75
C SER A 275 3.63 20.78 13.69
N VAL A 276 3.47 22.05 13.27
CA VAL A 276 2.53 22.41 12.20
C VAL A 276 2.94 21.70 10.91
N VAL A 277 4.21 21.81 10.51
CA VAL A 277 4.69 21.19 9.28
C VAL A 277 4.51 19.67 9.30
N HIS A 278 4.82 19.02 10.42
CA HIS A 278 4.60 17.59 10.60
C HIS A 278 3.12 17.23 10.47
N LEU A 279 2.23 17.96 11.13
CA LEU A 279 0.79 17.73 11.06
C LEU A 279 0.26 17.88 9.62
N LEU A 280 0.73 18.88 8.88
CA LEU A 280 0.32 19.10 7.50
C LEU A 280 0.83 18.01 6.57
N HIS A 281 2.08 17.61 6.70
CA HIS A 281 2.62 16.47 5.95
C HIS A 281 1.81 15.20 6.21
N TYR A 282 1.53 14.91 7.49
CA TYR A 282 0.71 13.77 7.89
C TYR A 282 -0.71 13.86 7.29
N SER A 283 -1.36 15.02 7.36
CA SER A 283 -2.69 15.26 6.77
C SER A 283 -2.73 15.02 5.27
N ILE A 284 -1.76 15.59 4.54
CA ILE A 284 -1.65 15.46 3.09
C ILE A 284 -1.42 14.00 2.70
N VAL A 285 -0.50 13.32 3.37
CA VAL A 285 -0.23 11.89 3.16
C VAL A 285 -1.51 11.08 3.35
N LYS A 286 -2.24 11.29 4.45
CA LYS A 286 -3.49 10.55 4.71
C LYS A 286 -4.56 10.83 3.68
N GLN A 287 -4.68 12.07 3.22
CA GLN A 287 -5.59 12.39 2.12
C GLN A 287 -5.18 11.67 0.82
N HIS A 288 -3.89 11.69 0.49
CA HIS A 288 -3.35 11.01 -0.68
C HIS A 288 -3.65 9.51 -0.66
N LEU A 289 -3.43 8.84 0.47
CA LEU A 289 -3.70 7.41 0.61
C LEU A 289 -5.15 7.03 0.44
N ARG A 290 -6.07 7.80 1.04
CA ARG A 290 -7.49 7.55 0.86
C ARG A 290 -7.90 7.68 -0.61
N LEU A 291 -7.28 8.59 -1.36
CA LEU A 291 -7.51 8.72 -2.81
C LEU A 291 -6.94 7.53 -3.58
N VAL A 292 -5.72 7.08 -3.26
CA VAL A 292 -5.10 5.90 -3.88
C VAL A 292 -5.95 4.66 -3.61
N GLU A 293 -6.34 4.40 -2.36
CA GLU A 293 -7.20 3.27 -2.01
C GLU A 293 -8.57 3.34 -2.68
N ALA A 294 -9.15 4.53 -2.80
CA ALA A 294 -10.42 4.70 -3.51
C ALA A 294 -10.27 4.38 -5.01
N SER A 295 -9.16 4.78 -5.62
CA SER A 295 -8.82 4.44 -7.01
C SER A 295 -8.64 2.93 -7.18
N GLU A 296 -7.86 2.29 -6.31
CA GLU A 296 -7.64 0.82 -6.34
C GLU A 296 -8.97 0.06 -6.21
N ARG A 297 -9.89 0.50 -5.32
CA ARG A 297 -11.22 -0.10 -5.17
C ARG A 297 -12.07 0.09 -6.43
N ALA A 298 -12.03 1.27 -7.04
CA ALA A 298 -12.78 1.57 -8.26
C ALA A 298 -12.28 0.73 -9.45
N GLU A 299 -10.97 0.57 -9.59
CA GLU A 299 -10.35 -0.30 -10.62
C GLU A 299 -10.70 -1.77 -10.41
N ALA A 300 -10.63 -2.26 -9.17
CA ALA A 300 -11.02 -3.63 -8.85
C ALA A 300 -12.50 -3.92 -9.17
N GLU A 301 -13.39 -2.97 -8.88
CA GLU A 301 -14.80 -3.09 -9.24
C GLU A 301 -15.01 -3.07 -10.75
N LEU A 302 -14.30 -2.20 -11.47
CA LEU A 302 -14.35 -2.15 -12.92
C LEU A 302 -13.90 -3.47 -13.56
N GLU A 303 -12.81 -4.07 -13.06
CA GLU A 303 -12.35 -5.38 -13.52
C GLU A 303 -13.33 -6.50 -13.18
N ARG A 304 -13.96 -6.46 -12.00
CA ARG A 304 -15.04 -7.39 -11.64
C ARG A 304 -16.20 -7.31 -12.64
N LEU A 305 -16.64 -6.10 -12.96
CA LEU A 305 -17.71 -5.84 -13.92
C LEU A 305 -17.34 -6.29 -15.34
N LYS A 306 -16.09 -6.07 -15.78
CA LYS A 306 -15.59 -6.59 -17.07
C LYS A 306 -15.59 -8.13 -17.10
N ALA A 307 -15.18 -8.78 -16.01
CA ALA A 307 -15.18 -10.24 -15.92
C ALA A 307 -16.60 -10.82 -15.92
N GLU A 308 -17.53 -10.20 -15.20
CA GLU A 308 -18.97 -10.54 -15.22
C GLU A 308 -19.56 -10.39 -16.62
N ARG A 309 -19.27 -9.29 -17.30
CA ARG A 309 -19.71 -9.05 -18.68
C ARG A 309 -19.16 -10.09 -19.65
N THR A 310 -17.87 -10.40 -19.58
CA THR A 310 -17.23 -11.42 -20.43
C THR A 310 -17.82 -12.81 -20.18
N ARG A 311 -18.20 -13.11 -18.93
CA ARG A 311 -18.88 -14.37 -18.57
C ARG A 311 -20.31 -14.43 -19.11
N ALA A 312 -21.01 -13.31 -19.14
CA ALA A 312 -22.36 -13.20 -19.70
C ALA A 312 -22.38 -13.25 -21.25
N GLU A 313 -21.33 -12.75 -21.90
CA GLU A 313 -21.17 -12.73 -23.36
C GLU A 313 -20.59 -14.03 -23.95
N LYS A 314 -20.16 -15.01 -23.13
CA LYS A 314 -19.76 -16.33 -23.65
C LYS A 314 -20.97 -16.99 -24.33
N PRO A 315 -20.88 -17.32 -25.64
CA PRO A 315 -21.96 -18.03 -26.32
C PRO A 315 -22.26 -19.33 -25.58
N LYS A 316 -23.54 -19.68 -25.42
CA LYS A 316 -23.91 -21.07 -25.16
C LYS A 316 -23.28 -21.88 -26.28
N VAL A 317 -22.24 -22.65 -25.97
CA VAL A 317 -21.74 -23.67 -26.88
C VAL A 317 -22.92 -24.58 -27.14
N ASP A 318 -23.45 -24.54 -28.36
CA ASP A 318 -24.47 -25.49 -28.80
C ASP A 318 -23.91 -26.89 -28.56
N THR A 319 -24.50 -27.59 -27.61
CA THR A 319 -24.22 -29.00 -27.37
C THR A 319 -24.36 -29.71 -28.72
N PRO A 320 -23.33 -30.36 -29.27
CA PRO A 320 -23.49 -31.08 -30.53
C PRO A 320 -24.62 -32.08 -30.37
N ALA A 321 -25.54 -32.10 -31.34
CA ALA A 321 -26.69 -32.99 -31.33
C ALA A 321 -26.22 -34.42 -31.02
N PRO A 322 -26.93 -35.16 -30.13
CA PRO A 322 -26.58 -36.53 -29.83
C PRO A 322 -26.50 -37.32 -31.14
N PRO A 323 -25.48 -38.18 -31.33
CA PRO A 323 -25.33 -38.95 -32.55
C PRO A 323 -26.60 -39.78 -32.79
N PRO A 324 -27.05 -39.91 -34.05
CA PRO A 324 -28.23 -40.70 -34.36
C PRO A 324 -28.06 -42.14 -33.87
N PRO A 325 -29.12 -42.76 -33.34
CA PRO A 325 -29.05 -44.11 -32.80
C PRO A 325 -28.68 -45.13 -33.89
N PRO A 326 -28.02 -46.23 -33.49
CA PRO A 326 -27.94 -47.50 -34.17
C PRO A 326 -29.00 -47.81 -35.22
N PRO A 327 -28.76 -48.06 -36.53
CA PRO A 327 -29.77 -48.76 -37.31
C PRO A 327 -30.00 -50.16 -36.72
N ASP A 328 -31.26 -50.48 -36.43
CA ASP A 328 -31.73 -51.74 -35.86
C ASP A 328 -31.18 -52.95 -36.63
N THR A 329 -30.20 -53.64 -36.04
CA THR A 329 -29.86 -55.00 -36.47
C THR A 329 -30.94 -55.94 -35.99
N ALA A 330 -31.68 -56.49 -36.97
CA ALA A 330 -32.71 -57.50 -36.80
C ALA A 330 -32.27 -58.63 -35.85
N ALA A 331 -33.06 -58.86 -34.82
CA ALA A 331 -32.99 -60.04 -33.98
C ALA A 331 -33.44 -61.27 -34.78
N THR A 332 -32.50 -62.17 -35.10
CA THR A 332 -32.82 -63.57 -35.37
C THR A 332 -33.31 -64.24 -34.09
N ALA A 333 -34.44 -64.92 -34.24
CA ALA A 333 -35.27 -65.49 -33.21
C ALA A 333 -34.57 -66.54 -32.31
N PHE A 334 -34.82 -66.45 -31.00
CA PHE A 334 -35.01 -67.61 -30.13
C PHE A 334 -36.07 -67.29 -29.07
N LYS A 335 -37.13 -68.09 -29.07
CA LYS A 335 -38.18 -68.27 -28.05
C LYS A 335 -38.04 -69.72 -27.55
N PRO A 336 -38.71 -70.20 -26.46
CA PRO A 336 -39.50 -69.52 -25.41
C PRO A 336 -39.35 -70.18 -23.99
N LEU A 337 -40.31 -69.87 -23.10
CA LEU A 337 -40.75 -70.53 -21.85
C LEU A 337 -40.00 -70.02 -20.59
N VAL A 338 -40.65 -69.51 -19.54
CA VAL A 338 -41.79 -70.09 -18.79
C VAL A 338 -42.67 -68.98 -18.14
N GLU A 339 -43.96 -69.29 -17.99
CA GLU A 339 -45.04 -68.56 -17.30
C GLU A 339 -44.81 -68.37 -15.79
N LEU A 340 -45.36 -67.28 -15.22
CA LEU A 340 -46.34 -67.36 -14.12
C LEU A 340 -46.90 -65.98 -13.79
N ASP A 341 -48.22 -65.90 -13.86
CA ASP A 341 -49.08 -64.87 -13.32
C ASP A 341 -48.78 -64.57 -11.85
N MET A 342 -49.01 -63.32 -11.42
CA MET A 342 -49.88 -63.04 -10.27
C MET A 342 -50.21 -61.53 -10.13
N VAL A 343 -51.48 -61.20 -10.40
CA VAL A 343 -52.42 -60.52 -9.48
C VAL A 343 -52.28 -59.01 -9.19
N LYS A 344 -53.22 -58.27 -9.83
CA LYS A 344 -54.20 -57.28 -9.30
C LYS A 344 -53.72 -56.01 -8.55
N ASN A 345 -53.98 -54.83 -9.11
CA ASN A 345 -55.19 -54.02 -8.84
C ASN A 345 -55.15 -52.66 -9.58
N LYS A 346 -56.20 -52.37 -10.37
CA LYS A 346 -56.68 -51.03 -10.80
C LYS A 346 -57.74 -50.54 -9.75
N PRO A 347 -58.48 -49.41 -9.87
CA PRO A 347 -58.48 -48.29 -10.83
C PRO A 347 -58.60 -46.89 -10.16
N GLY A 348 -58.53 -45.81 -10.96
CA GLY A 348 -58.90 -44.47 -10.50
C GLY A 348 -58.79 -43.41 -11.61
N GLU A 349 -59.66 -43.53 -12.61
CA GLU A 349 -59.78 -42.62 -13.76
C GLU A 349 -60.37 -41.24 -13.41
N ARG A 350 -59.84 -40.23 -14.12
CA ARG A 350 -60.49 -39.03 -14.70
C ARG A 350 -61.06 -37.96 -13.76
N ARG A 351 -60.63 -36.72 -14.02
CA ARG A 351 -61.50 -35.68 -14.61
C ARG A 351 -60.67 -34.56 -15.26
N SER A 352 -60.83 -34.49 -16.58
CA SER A 352 -60.58 -33.37 -17.46
C SER A 352 -61.59 -32.25 -17.24
N ILE A 353 -61.18 -30.96 -17.24
CA ILE A 353 -62.00 -29.85 -17.75
C ILE A 353 -61.07 -28.83 -18.42
N LYS A 354 -61.40 -28.51 -19.68
CA LYS A 354 -60.90 -27.44 -20.54
C LYS A 354 -61.36 -26.07 -20.05
N LEU A 355 -60.75 -24.99 -20.52
CA LEU A 355 -61.47 -23.91 -21.20
C LEU A 355 -60.47 -22.99 -21.90
N ASP A 356 -60.83 -22.64 -23.14
CA ASP A 356 -60.38 -21.44 -23.85
C ASP A 356 -60.87 -20.17 -23.12
#